data_AF-A0A1Y3APT5-F1
#
_entry.id   AF-A0A1Y3APT5-F1
#
_cell.length_a   1.000
_cell.length_b   1.000
_cell.length_c   1.000
_cell.angle_alpha   90.00
_cell.angle_beta   90.00
_cell.angle_gamma   90.00
#
_symmetry.space_group_name_H-M   'P 1'
#
loop_
_entity.id
_entity.type
_entity.pdbx_description
1 polymer ?
#
loop_
_entity_poly.entity_id
_entity_poly.type
_entity_poly.pdbx_seq_one_letter_code
_entity_poly.pdbx_strand_id
1 'polypeptide(L)'
;MTPPAPFTERRCVNDSVLTTEDGRCSVSIRKDDIIQIPIWSLHYNEEYFPEPEKFLPERFSQDYHHKYPNYAYLPFGSGPRACVAKSLALLEAKIALIWLIKHFKFDKCDKTKVRRYFFPKKKTSIFFIISFFSF
;
A
#
# COMPACT_ATOMS: atom_id res chain seq x y z
N MET A 1 -4.37 -3.52 0.87
CA MET A 1 -3.66 -2.26 0.57
C MET A 1 -4.71 -1.24 0.16
N THR A 2 -5.05 -0.28 1.03
CA THR A 2 -6.24 0.59 0.83
C THR A 2 -5.77 2.02 0.59
N PRO A 3 -5.62 2.46 -0.67
CA PRO A 3 -5.15 3.81 -0.96
C PRO A 3 -6.21 4.86 -0.57
N PRO A 4 -5.81 6.02 -0.02
CA PRO A 4 -6.73 7.13 0.24
C PRO A 4 -7.38 7.68 -1.04
N ALA A 5 -6.65 7.65 -2.16
CA ALA A 5 -7.14 7.99 -3.48
C ALA A 5 -7.27 6.72 -4.34
N PRO A 6 -8.49 6.24 -4.64
CA PRO A 6 -8.69 4.97 -5.35
C PRO A 6 -8.33 5.05 -6.84
N PHE A 7 -8.24 6.24 -7.41
CA PHE A 7 -7.84 6.48 -8.79
C PHE A 7 -7.20 7.85 -8.95
N THR A 8 -6.50 8.05 -10.07
CA THR A 8 -6.07 9.38 -10.52
C THR A 8 -6.38 9.55 -12.00
N GLU A 9 -6.57 10.79 -12.44
CA GLU A 9 -7.04 11.06 -13.80
C GLU A 9 -6.12 12.02 -14.54
N ARG A 10 -6.07 11.87 -15.86
CA ARG A 10 -5.44 12.79 -16.79
C ARG A 10 -6.42 13.10 -17.90
N ARG A 11 -6.51 14.38 -18.26
CA ARG A 11 -7.23 14.82 -19.45
C ARG A 11 -6.26 14.92 -20.61
N CYS A 12 -6.63 14.32 -21.73
CA CYS A 12 -5.86 14.43 -22.95
C CYS A 12 -5.98 15.85 -23.53
N VAL A 13 -4.84 16.49 -23.82
CA VAL A 13 -4.82 17.88 -24.33
C VAL A 13 -4.91 17.90 -25.87
N ASN A 14 -4.37 16.90 -26.53
CA ASN A 14 -4.32 16.76 -27.98
C ASN A 14 -4.46 15.29 -28.37
N ASP A 15 -5.03 15.02 -29.55
CA ASP A 15 -5.09 13.68 -30.12
C ASP A 15 -3.72 13.02 -30.11
N SER A 16 -3.64 11.83 -29.52
CA SER A 16 -2.38 11.11 -29.32
C SER A 16 -2.61 9.61 -29.29
N VAL A 17 -1.53 8.84 -29.38
CA VAL A 17 -1.55 7.39 -29.28
C VAL A 17 -0.71 7.00 -28.08
N LEU A 18 -1.33 6.30 -27.11
CA LEU A 18 -0.61 5.68 -26.01
C LEU A 18 -0.15 4.31 -26.45
N THR A 19 1.14 4.03 -26.32
CA THR A 19 1.71 2.72 -26.63
C THR A 19 2.31 2.14 -25.37
N THR A 20 2.06 0.86 -25.10
CA THR A 20 2.72 0.13 -24.02
C THR A 20 4.23 0.08 -24.25
N GLU A 21 5.04 0.00 -23.19
CA GLU A 21 6.51 -0.08 -23.28
C GLU A 21 6.99 -1.22 -24.21
N ASP A 22 6.29 -2.34 -24.20
CA ASP A 22 6.60 -3.50 -25.05
C ASP A 22 6.12 -3.36 -26.52
N GLY A 23 5.49 -2.24 -26.89
CA GLY A 23 4.95 -2.00 -28.24
C GLY A 23 3.74 -2.86 -28.62
N ARG A 24 3.30 -3.78 -27.76
CA ARG A 24 2.26 -4.77 -28.05
C ARG A 24 0.84 -4.20 -28.16
N CYS A 25 0.56 -3.11 -27.45
CA CYS A 25 -0.75 -2.48 -27.44
C CYS A 25 -0.60 -0.97 -27.67
N SER A 26 -1.43 -0.45 -28.57
CA SER A 26 -1.58 0.98 -28.81
C SER A 26 -3.04 1.39 -28.72
N VAL A 27 -3.30 2.51 -28.07
CA VAL A 27 -4.65 3.06 -27.85
C VAL A 27 -4.67 4.50 -28.35
N SER A 28 -5.50 4.77 -29.35
CA SER A 28 -5.76 6.14 -29.80
C SER A 28 -6.65 6.86 -28.78
N ILE A 29 -6.19 7.99 -28.29
CA ILE A 29 -6.92 8.87 -27.38
C ILE A 29 -7.17 10.21 -28.07
N ARG A 30 -8.38 10.73 -27.93
CA ARG A 30 -8.79 12.01 -28.48
C ARG A 30 -8.56 13.11 -27.46
N LYS A 31 -8.42 14.33 -27.94
CA LYS A 31 -8.51 15.52 -27.11
C LYS A 31 -9.76 15.46 -26.23
N ASP A 32 -9.59 15.86 -24.97
CA ASP A 32 -10.59 15.84 -23.90
C ASP A 32 -10.97 14.47 -23.31
N ASP A 33 -10.43 13.37 -23.84
CA ASP A 33 -10.58 12.06 -23.20
C ASP A 33 -9.99 12.07 -21.77
N ILE A 34 -10.68 11.40 -20.85
CA ILE A 34 -10.22 11.19 -19.48
C ILE A 34 -9.59 9.81 -19.37
N ILE A 35 -8.30 9.79 -19.08
CA ILE A 35 -7.54 8.58 -18.77
C ILE A 35 -7.53 8.42 -17.26
N GLN A 36 -8.17 7.36 -16.78
CA GLN A 36 -8.19 7.02 -15.37
C GLN A 36 -7.18 5.91 -15.07
N ILE A 37 -6.36 6.12 -14.05
CA ILE A 37 -5.43 5.13 -13.51
C ILE A 37 -6.11 4.49 -12.30
N PRO A 38 -6.54 3.22 -12.38
CA PRO A 38 -7.29 2.55 -11.31
C PRO A 38 -6.34 2.05 -10.21
N ILE A 39 -5.91 2.95 -9.33
CA ILE A 39 -4.96 2.66 -8.24
C ILE A 39 -5.46 1.53 -7.34
N TRP A 40 -6.76 1.53 -7.00
CA TRP A 40 -7.36 0.47 -6.20
C TRP A 40 -7.17 -0.90 -6.86
N SER A 41 -7.64 -1.07 -8.10
CA SER A 41 -7.51 -2.34 -8.83
C SER A 41 -6.05 -2.76 -8.99
N LEU A 42 -5.15 -1.80 -9.21
CA LEU A 42 -3.71 -2.07 -9.32
C LEU A 42 -3.12 -2.62 -8.02
N HIS A 43 -3.50 -2.05 -6.86
CA HIS A 43 -3.03 -2.51 -5.54
C HIS A 43 -3.61 -3.87 -5.14
N TYR A 44 -4.69 -4.30 -5.79
CA TYR A 44 -5.33 -5.60 -5.59
C TYR A 44 -5.10 -6.57 -6.76
N ASN A 45 -4.21 -6.26 -7.69
CA ASN A 45 -3.85 -7.21 -8.75
C ASN A 45 -3.01 -8.35 -8.16
N GLU A 46 -3.53 -9.58 -8.20
CA GLU A 46 -2.88 -10.77 -7.66
C GLU A 46 -1.57 -11.14 -8.37
N GLU A 47 -1.43 -10.75 -9.64
CA GLU A 47 -0.19 -10.95 -10.41
C GLU A 47 0.98 -10.20 -9.76
N TYR A 48 0.73 -8.99 -9.25
CA TYR A 48 1.73 -8.18 -8.58
C TYR A 48 1.73 -8.43 -7.08
N PHE A 49 0.57 -8.64 -6.47
CA PHE A 49 0.42 -8.77 -5.02
C PHE A 49 -0.34 -10.05 -4.67
N PRO A 50 0.34 -11.20 -4.55
CA PRO A 50 -0.32 -12.46 -4.17
C PRO A 50 -1.05 -12.32 -2.84
N GLU A 51 -2.29 -12.76 -2.75
CA GLU A 51 -3.15 -12.60 -1.56
C GLU A 51 -3.34 -11.11 -1.13
N PRO A 52 -3.81 -10.24 -2.04
CA PRO A 52 -3.79 -8.78 -1.84
C PRO A 52 -4.74 -8.30 -0.74
N GLU A 53 -5.77 -9.10 -0.45
CA GLU A 53 -6.70 -8.84 0.65
C GLU A 53 -6.09 -9.05 2.03
N LYS A 54 -5.04 -9.88 2.16
CA LYS A 54 -4.40 -10.14 3.44
C LYS A 54 -3.49 -9.00 3.86
N PHE A 55 -3.59 -8.60 5.12
CA PHE A 55 -2.64 -7.67 5.72
C PHE A 55 -1.31 -8.40 6.00
N LEU A 56 -0.36 -8.23 5.07
CA LEU A 56 0.98 -8.84 5.12
C LEU A 56 2.04 -7.71 5.13
N PRO A 57 2.46 -7.22 6.31
CA PRO A 57 3.47 -6.16 6.43
C PRO A 57 4.78 -6.49 5.71
N GLU A 58 5.19 -7.75 5.76
CA GLU A 58 6.48 -8.22 5.24
C GLU A 58 6.59 -8.13 3.71
N ARG A 59 5.47 -7.93 3.02
CA ARG A 59 5.43 -7.65 1.58
C ARG A 59 6.26 -6.42 1.20
N PHE A 60 6.43 -5.48 2.12
CA PHE A 60 7.18 -4.24 1.90
C PHE A 60 8.57 -4.25 2.54
N SER A 61 9.07 -5.42 2.97
CA SER A 61 10.45 -5.55 3.42
C SER A 61 11.43 -5.40 2.25
N GLN A 62 12.70 -5.14 2.55
CA GLN A 62 13.74 -4.95 1.55
C GLN A 62 13.86 -6.17 0.60
N ASP A 63 13.64 -7.38 1.12
CA ASP A 63 13.74 -8.65 0.36
C ASP A 63 12.67 -8.79 -0.74
N TYR A 64 11.56 -8.05 -0.63
CA TYR A 64 10.46 -8.09 -1.59
C TYR A 64 10.37 -6.83 -2.45
N HIS A 65 11.11 -5.77 -2.10
CA HIS A 65 11.03 -4.47 -2.78
C HIS A 65 11.38 -4.54 -4.28
N HIS A 66 12.26 -5.46 -4.68
CA HIS A 66 12.68 -5.65 -6.08
C HIS A 66 11.75 -6.55 -6.89
N LYS A 67 10.75 -7.18 -6.28
CA LYS A 67 9.89 -8.16 -6.95
C LYS A 67 8.71 -7.54 -7.71
N TYR A 68 8.41 -6.27 -7.47
CA TYR A 68 7.22 -5.62 -8.03
C TYR A 68 7.60 -4.68 -9.19
N PRO A 69 6.81 -4.67 -10.27
CA PRO A 69 7.00 -3.71 -11.35
C PRO A 69 6.98 -2.27 -10.85
N ASN A 70 7.75 -1.42 -11.51
CA ASN A 70 7.67 0.02 -11.31
C ASN A 70 6.20 0.45 -11.48
N TYR A 71 5.70 1.27 -10.54
CA TYR A 71 4.32 1.76 -10.50
C TYR A 71 3.23 0.76 -10.14
N ALA A 72 3.52 -0.49 -9.76
CA ALA A 72 2.50 -1.41 -9.22
C ALA A 72 1.91 -0.90 -7.88
N TYR A 73 2.67 -0.13 -7.10
CA TYR A 73 2.23 0.46 -5.84
C TYR A 73 2.31 2.00 -5.87
N LEU A 74 1.15 2.64 -5.87
CA LEU A 74 0.96 4.09 -6.03
C LEU A 74 0.14 4.77 -4.92
N PRO A 75 0.43 4.54 -3.62
CA PRO A 75 -0.37 5.11 -2.53
C PRO A 75 -0.32 6.64 -2.44
N PHE A 76 0.70 7.26 -3.03
CA PHE A 76 0.91 8.71 -3.06
C PHE A 76 0.96 9.25 -4.50
N GLY A 77 0.49 8.47 -5.47
CA GLY A 77 0.67 8.76 -6.89
C GLY A 77 2.14 8.73 -7.34
N SER A 78 2.37 9.21 -8.55
CA SER A 78 3.71 9.31 -9.15
C SER A 78 3.77 10.45 -10.18
N GLY A 79 4.99 10.78 -10.61
CA GLY A 79 5.28 11.85 -11.56
C GLY A 79 5.03 13.25 -11.00
N PRO A 80 4.81 14.26 -11.88
CA PRO A 80 4.70 15.67 -11.48
C PRO A 80 3.53 16.00 -10.53
N ARG A 81 2.54 15.10 -10.43
CA ARG A 81 1.40 15.23 -9.53
C ARG A 81 1.40 14.18 -8.42
N ALA A 82 2.57 13.65 -8.06
CA ALA A 82 2.72 12.87 -6.85
C ALA A 82 2.44 13.74 -5.62
N CYS A 83 2.04 13.11 -4.51
CA CYS A 83 1.81 13.82 -3.26
C CYS A 83 3.09 14.51 -2.79
N VAL A 84 3.07 15.85 -2.78
CA VAL A 84 4.18 16.69 -2.32
C VAL A 84 4.55 16.41 -0.86
N ALA A 85 3.58 15.99 -0.05
CA ALA A 85 3.73 15.72 1.37
C ALA A 85 3.99 14.22 1.70
N LYS A 86 4.34 13.37 0.71
CA LYS A 86 4.58 11.93 0.92
C LYS A 86 5.53 11.65 2.09
N SER A 87 6.66 12.35 2.12
CA SER A 87 7.68 12.14 3.15
C SER A 87 7.20 12.57 4.54
N LEU A 88 6.46 13.68 4.63
CA LEU A 88 5.87 14.17 5.86
C LEU A 88 4.81 13.19 6.38
N ALA A 89 3.86 12.77 5.54
CA ALA A 89 2.81 11.84 5.92
C ALA A 89 3.39 10.50 6.45
N LEU A 90 4.44 9.98 5.81
CA LEU A 90 5.12 8.78 6.28
C LEU A 90 5.87 8.99 7.60
N LEU A 91 6.47 10.16 7.81
CA LEU A 91 7.12 10.51 9.07
C LEU A 91 6.11 10.58 10.20
N GLU A 92 5.02 11.34 10.01
CA GLU A 92 3.95 11.50 11.00
C GLU A 92 3.32 10.16 11.36
N ALA A 93 3.00 9.32 10.36
CA ALA A 93 2.42 8.00 10.59
C ALA A 93 3.38 7.10 11.42
N LYS A 94 4.68 7.15 11.14
CA LYS A 94 5.68 6.38 11.91
C LYS A 94 5.81 6.90 13.35
N ILE A 95 5.89 8.21 13.54
CA ILE A 95 5.98 8.82 14.87
C ILE A 95 4.74 8.49 15.70
N ALA A 96 3.55 8.66 15.12
CA ALA A 96 2.29 8.32 15.77
C ALA A 96 2.24 6.84 16.16
N LEU A 97 2.63 5.93 15.26
CA LEU A 97 2.66 4.50 15.55
C LEU A 97 3.65 4.14 16.67
N ILE A 98 4.87 4.70 16.65
CA ILE A 98 5.87 4.48 17.70
C ILE A 98 5.35 4.98 19.04
N TRP A 99 4.76 6.17 19.06
CA TRP A 99 4.21 6.78 20.27
C TRP A 99 3.08 5.92 20.86
N LEU A 100 2.16 5.45 20.01
CA LEU A 100 1.07 4.55 20.40
C LEU A 100 1.61 3.25 21.01
N ILE A 101 2.59 2.59 20.37
CA ILE A 101 3.17 1.33 20.85
C ILE A 101 3.93 1.52 22.17
N LYS A 102 4.62 2.66 22.34
CA LYS A 102 5.43 2.93 23.54
C LYS A 102 4.58 3.23 24.77
N HIS A 103 3.44 3.89 24.59
CA HIS A 103 2.65 4.44 25.70
C HIS A 103 1.36 3.67 25.98
N PHE A 104 0.90 2.80 25.06
CA PHE A 104 -0.35 2.07 25.23
C PHE A 104 -0.15 0.56 25.02
N LYS A 105 -0.90 -0.22 25.80
CA LYS A 105 -1.10 -1.65 25.55
C LYS A 105 -2.46 -1.84 24.89
N PHE A 106 -2.46 -2.39 23.69
CA PHE A 106 -3.69 -2.70 22.97
C PHE A 106 -4.21 -4.07 23.39
N ASP A 107 -5.48 -4.13 23.76
CA ASP A 107 -6.21 -5.38 23.99
C ASP A 107 -7.56 -5.34 23.28
N LYS A 108 -8.14 -6.52 23.03
CA LYS A 108 -9.45 -6.66 22.41
C LYS A 108 -10.53 -6.59 23.49
N CYS A 109 -11.68 -6.04 23.13
CA CYS A 109 -12.90 -6.12 23.94
C CYS A 109 -14.03 -6.75 23.11
N ASP A 110 -15.17 -7.01 23.74
CA ASP A 110 -16.32 -7.66 23.07
C ASP A 110 -16.86 -6.86 21.88
N LYS A 111 -16.59 -5.54 21.85
CA LYS A 111 -16.98 -4.64 20.75
C LYS A 111 -15.96 -4.62 19.61
N THR A 112 -14.77 -5.20 19.78
CA THR A 112 -13.74 -5.20 18.74
C THR A 112 -14.17 -6.10 17.58
N LYS A 113 -14.62 -5.49 16.49
CA LYS A 113 -14.91 -6.19 15.23
C LYS A 113 -13.60 -6.65 14.60
N VAL A 114 -13.18 -7.87 14.92
CA VAL A 114 -12.05 -8.51 14.24
C VAL A 114 -12.53 -8.95 12.86
N ARG A 115 -12.23 -8.15 11.82
CA ARG A 115 -12.30 -8.64 10.44
C ARG A 115 -11.29 -9.80 10.37
N ARG A 116 -11.77 -11.04 10.25
CA ARG A 116 -10.94 -12.26 10.25
C ARG A 116 -10.04 -12.26 9.00
N TYR A 117 -8.91 -11.57 9.07
CA TYR A 117 -7.77 -11.94 8.25
C TYR A 117 -7.22 -13.23 8.84
N PHE A 118 -7.23 -14.31 8.05
CA PHE A 118 -6.64 -15.59 8.42
C PHE A 118 -5.13 -15.39 8.57
N PHE A 119 -4.69 -15.05 9.78
CA PHE A 119 -3.32 -15.24 10.21
C PHE A 119 -3.20 -16.72 10.58
N PRO A 120 -2.48 -17.55 9.81
CA PRO A 120 -2.07 -18.84 10.35
C PRO A 120 -1.25 -18.54 11.60
N LYS A 121 -1.71 -19.00 12.76
CA LYS A 121 -0.91 -19.00 13.98
C LYS A 121 0.34 -19.84 13.69
N LYS A 122 1.43 -19.23 13.25
CA LYS A 122 2.75 -19.82 13.51
C LYS A 122 2.87 -19.79 15.03
N LYS A 123 2.97 -20.96 15.65
CA LYS A 123 3.36 -21.12 17.05
C LYS A 123 4.80 -20.62 17.19
N THR A 124 5.00 -19.31 17.25
CA THR A 124 6.22 -18.73 17.80
C THR A 124 5.88 -18.34 19.23
N SER A 125 6.32 -19.19 20.13
CA SER A 125 6.39 -18.99 21.57
C SER A 125 7.29 -17.79 21.85
N ILE A 126 6.73 -16.58 21.73
CA ILE A 126 7.27 -15.38 22.38
C ILE A 126 6.84 -15.51 23.84
N PHE A 127 7.64 -16.27 24.58
CA PHE A 127 7.60 -16.27 26.04
C PHE A 127 7.90 -14.86 26.51
N PHE A 128 6.94 -14.30 27.24
CA PHE A 128 7.15 -13.20 28.17
C PHE A 128 8.45 -13.40 28.94
N ILE A 129 9.44 -12.55 28.71
CA ILE A 129 10.48 -12.25 29.70
C ILE A 129 10.40 -10.75 29.94
N ILE A 130 9.36 -10.37 30.70
CA ILE A 130 9.40 -9.19 31.55
C ILE A 130 9.06 -9.71 32.94
N SER A 131 10.08 -10.19 33.64
CA SER A 131 10.16 -10.32 35.10
C SER A 131 11.60 -10.72 35.40
N PHE A 132 12.20 -10.04 36.39
CA PHE A 132 13.61 -10.06 36.79
C PHE A 132 14.54 -9.07 36.08
N PHE A 133 14.41 -7.79 36.45
CA PHE A 133 15.53 -7.05 37.03
C PHE A 133 14.94 -5.93 37.91
N SER A 134 14.62 -6.30 39.15
CA SER A 134 14.63 -5.40 40.30
C SER A 134 15.73 -5.94 41.22
N PHE A 135 16.93 -5.40 41.04
CA PHE A 135 17.93 -5.08 42.05
C PHE A 135 18.88 -4.07 41.43
#